data_AF-A0A5C7G716-F1
#
_entry.id   AF-A0A5C7G716-F1
#
_cell.length_a   1.000
_cell.length_b   1.000
_cell.length_c   1.000
_cell.angle_alpha   90.00
_cell.angle_beta   90.00
_cell.angle_gamma   90.00
#
_symmetry.space_group_name_H-M   'P 1'
#
loop_
_entity.id
_entity.type
_entity.pdbx_description
1 polymer ?
#
loop_
_entity_poly.entity_id
_entity_poly.type
_entity_poly.pdbx_seq_one_letter_code
_entity_poly.pdbx_strand_id
1 'polypeptide(L)'
;MIDAPVRLTSLDAFRGFTIAAMVLVNNPGDWGHLHAQLAHAAWHGWTFTDTIFPFFLFIGGVAMALSLGRLAAAGADKPQLLVKLAKRAALIFLIGFLLNLIPRFDFDSVRIPGVLQRIALCTVLAAPLVVYLGWRGQALAISLLLALYSVLMLFVPVPGIGAGVLEPGQDFGAWIDRALMDGHLWAQAKTWDPEGLVSTLPAVCSLLFGVLAGRLLLSTLSRVEQVVWLMLAGLACLALGSTLDAVLMPINKSLWTPSFCLLMSGWALLAFGASYWLLDAAPSNVVRECAARWSTPFVIYGMNALFIFALSGLIAKMLGFIKFTQPDGSQLALGRLLYAPFAALPLDPRNTSLLYAIAFNACMFAIAWCMWRKRWFVKV
;
A
#
# COMPACT_ATOMS: atom_id res chain seq x y z
N MET A 1 -27.93 -19.01 12.76
CA MET A 1 -27.51 -18.82 11.35
C MET A 1 -26.74 -17.52 11.29
N ILE A 2 -25.45 -17.55 10.96
CA ILE A 2 -24.70 -16.32 10.72
C ILE A 2 -25.07 -15.90 9.30
N ASP A 3 -25.83 -14.82 9.16
CA ASP A 3 -26.16 -14.28 7.84
C ASP A 3 -24.87 -14.10 7.02
N ALA A 4 -24.93 -14.49 5.75
CA ALA A 4 -23.82 -14.29 4.83
C ALA A 4 -23.43 -12.80 4.86
N PRO A 5 -22.14 -12.47 5.05
CA PRO A 5 -21.73 -11.07 5.17
C PRO A 5 -22.17 -10.29 3.93
N VAL A 6 -22.88 -9.18 4.14
CA VAL A 6 -23.12 -8.21 3.09
C VAL A 6 -21.75 -7.70 2.63
N ARG A 7 -21.40 -8.03 1.39
CA ARG A 7 -20.13 -7.64 0.78
C ARG A 7 -20.17 -6.12 0.50
N LEU A 8 -19.24 -5.37 1.08
CA LEU A 8 -19.14 -3.93 0.85
C LEU A 8 -18.53 -3.64 -0.52
N THR A 9 -19.28 -2.95 -1.38
CA THR A 9 -18.82 -2.60 -2.73
C THR A 9 -17.72 -1.54 -2.65
N SER A 10 -17.83 -0.59 -1.72
CA SER A 10 -16.80 0.41 -1.45
C SER A 10 -15.45 -0.18 -1.07
N LEU A 11 -15.43 -1.30 -0.34
CA LEU A 11 -14.19 -1.96 0.04
C LEU A 11 -13.45 -2.54 -1.17
N ASP A 12 -14.18 -3.18 -2.07
CA ASP A 12 -13.61 -3.73 -3.29
C ASP A 12 -13.17 -2.62 -4.25
N ALA A 13 -14.00 -1.58 -4.42
CA ALA A 13 -13.69 -0.43 -5.26
C ALA A 13 -12.45 0.32 -4.75
N PHE A 14 -12.38 0.65 -3.45
CA PHE A 14 -11.26 1.40 -2.89
C PHE A 14 -9.94 0.63 -2.98
N ARG A 15 -9.97 -0.67 -2.66
CA ARG A 15 -8.83 -1.56 -2.84
C ARG A 15 -8.39 -1.65 -4.30
N GLY A 16 -9.32 -1.78 -5.23
CA GLY A 16 -8.99 -1.84 -6.65
C GLY A 16 -8.46 -0.52 -7.20
N PHE A 17 -8.97 0.62 -6.72
CA PHE A 17 -8.43 1.94 -7.02
C PHE A 17 -6.96 2.03 -6.61
N THR A 18 -6.62 1.61 -5.38
CA THR A 18 -5.22 1.64 -4.91
C THR A 18 -4.30 0.75 -5.76
N ILE A 19 -4.77 -0.41 -6.23
CA ILE A 19 -3.99 -1.27 -7.12
C ILE A 19 -3.83 -0.67 -8.51
N ALA A 20 -4.91 -0.13 -9.10
CA ALA A 20 -4.84 0.53 -10.39
C ALA A 20 -3.90 1.74 -10.36
N ALA A 21 -3.91 2.52 -9.27
CA ALA A 21 -2.99 3.61 -9.04
C ALA A 21 -1.55 3.12 -8.86
N MET A 22 -1.33 2.04 -8.09
CA MET A 22 0.00 1.45 -7.89
C MET A 22 0.60 0.92 -9.20
N VAL A 23 -0.21 0.29 -10.05
CA VAL A 23 0.19 -0.14 -11.40
C VAL A 23 0.56 1.05 -12.28
N LEU A 24 -0.21 2.14 -12.21
CA LEU A 24 0.03 3.36 -12.99
C LEU A 24 1.39 3.99 -12.65
N VAL A 25 1.66 4.23 -11.37
CA VAL A 25 2.87 4.96 -10.92
C VAL A 25 4.15 4.12 -10.96
N ASN A 26 4.03 2.79 -10.86
CA ASN A 26 5.19 1.90 -10.88
C ASN A 26 5.69 1.55 -12.28
N ASN A 27 4.92 1.88 -13.32
CA ASN A 27 5.22 1.48 -14.71
C ASN A 27 5.19 2.67 -15.68
N PRO A 28 5.93 3.76 -15.42
CA PRO A 28 6.04 4.85 -16.38
C PRO A 28 6.79 4.40 -17.64
N GLY A 29 6.50 5.04 -18.77
CA GLY A 29 7.26 4.81 -20.00
C GLY A 29 8.70 5.31 -19.90
N ASP A 30 8.88 6.43 -19.20
CA ASP A 30 10.18 7.04 -18.91
C ASP A 30 10.22 7.61 -17.48
N TRP A 31 11.14 7.10 -16.66
CA TRP A 31 11.37 7.54 -15.29
C TRP A 31 11.98 8.95 -15.20
N GLY A 32 12.63 9.45 -16.26
CA GLY A 32 13.19 10.80 -16.31
C GLY A 32 12.15 11.90 -16.57
N HIS A 33 10.97 11.53 -17.09
CA HIS A 33 9.92 12.47 -17.48
C HIS A 33 8.59 12.10 -16.83
N LEU A 34 8.44 12.45 -15.56
CA LEU A 34 7.23 12.22 -14.78
C LEU A 34 6.50 13.52 -14.47
N HIS A 35 5.17 13.45 -14.40
CA HIS A 35 4.38 14.49 -13.75
C HIS A 35 4.66 14.45 -12.25
N ALA A 36 4.78 15.61 -11.60
CA ALA A 36 5.20 15.71 -10.20
C ALA A 36 4.35 14.84 -9.25
N GLN A 37 3.04 14.76 -9.48
CA GLN A 37 2.13 13.96 -8.65
C GLN A 37 2.29 12.43 -8.85
N LEU A 38 2.88 12.00 -9.97
CA LEU A 38 3.14 10.59 -10.31
C LEU A 38 4.57 10.16 -9.96
N ALA A 39 5.38 11.08 -9.42
CA ALA A 39 6.68 10.78 -8.82
C ALA A 39 6.54 10.74 -7.31
N HIS A 40 7.41 10.00 -6.62
CA HIS A 40 7.55 10.10 -5.17
C HIS A 40 8.13 11.46 -4.78
N ALA A 41 7.77 11.97 -3.59
CA ALA A 41 8.49 13.07 -3.00
C ALA A 41 9.99 12.73 -2.89
N ALA A 42 10.87 13.72 -3.11
CA ALA A 42 12.31 13.49 -3.15
C ALA A 42 12.85 12.95 -1.81
N TRP A 43 12.36 13.50 -0.70
CA TRP A 43 12.66 13.00 0.64
C TRP A 43 11.53 13.35 1.62
N HIS A 44 11.46 14.63 2.02
CA HIS A 44 10.35 15.17 2.80
C HIS A 44 9.21 15.67 1.90
N GLY A 45 8.01 15.70 2.47
CA GLY A 45 6.77 15.99 1.77
C GLY A 45 6.08 14.73 1.27
N TRP A 46 5.09 14.93 0.39
CA TRP A 46 4.31 13.85 -0.18
C TRP A 46 3.71 14.28 -1.52
N THR A 47 3.46 13.31 -2.38
CA THR A 47 2.66 13.46 -3.60
C THR A 47 1.50 12.48 -3.61
N PHE A 48 0.64 12.52 -4.63
CA PHE A 48 -0.39 11.50 -4.85
C PHE A 48 0.17 10.08 -4.80
N THR A 49 1.35 9.85 -5.38
CA THR A 49 2.02 8.53 -5.40
C THR A 49 2.25 7.98 -3.99
N ASP A 50 2.60 8.85 -3.04
CA ASP A 50 2.89 8.46 -1.66
C ASP A 50 1.65 8.05 -0.87
N THR A 51 0.45 8.40 -1.33
CA THR A 51 -0.82 8.00 -0.69
C THR A 51 -1.19 6.53 -0.91
N ILE A 52 -0.71 5.95 -2.01
CA ILE A 52 -1.25 4.70 -2.57
C ILE A 52 -0.99 3.51 -1.65
N PHE A 53 0.25 3.32 -1.20
CA PHE A 53 0.59 2.18 -0.35
C PHE A 53 -0.03 2.26 1.06
N PRO A 54 0.00 3.42 1.76
CA PRO A 54 -0.76 3.61 3.00
C PRO A 54 -2.26 3.33 2.85
N PHE A 55 -2.89 3.78 1.75
CA PHE A 55 -4.30 3.50 1.48
C PHE A 55 -4.56 2.00 1.32
N PHE A 56 -3.64 1.27 0.67
CA PHE A 56 -3.73 -0.18 0.54
C PHE A 56 -3.62 -0.90 1.89
N LEU A 57 -2.72 -0.47 2.78
CA LEU A 57 -2.61 -1.01 4.14
C LEU A 57 -3.88 -0.70 4.95
N PHE A 58 -4.38 0.54 4.88
CA PHE A 58 -5.61 0.96 5.53
C PHE A 58 -6.81 0.10 5.10
N ILE A 59 -7.06 -0.06 3.81
CA ILE A 59 -8.19 -0.88 3.34
C ILE A 59 -8.01 -2.37 3.65
N GLY A 60 -6.76 -2.85 3.69
CA GLY A 60 -6.41 -4.16 4.24
C GLY A 60 -6.82 -4.32 5.71
N GLY A 61 -6.64 -3.27 6.51
CA GLY A 61 -7.11 -3.19 7.89
C GLY A 61 -8.64 -3.25 8.03
N VAL A 62 -9.37 -2.50 7.20
CA VAL A 62 -10.85 -2.56 7.15
C VAL A 62 -11.29 -3.98 6.84
N ALA A 63 -10.70 -4.60 5.81
CA ALA A 63 -10.98 -5.99 5.45
C ALA A 63 -10.65 -6.98 6.58
N MET A 64 -9.56 -6.75 7.32
CA MET A 64 -9.17 -7.56 8.47
C MET A 64 -10.20 -7.47 9.60
N ALA A 65 -10.73 -6.29 9.92
CA ALA A 65 -11.78 -6.14 10.93
C ALA A 65 -13.07 -6.87 10.54
N LEU A 66 -13.53 -6.69 9.29
CA LEU A 66 -14.77 -7.30 8.77
C LEU A 66 -14.69 -8.84 8.64
N SER A 67 -13.48 -9.38 8.54
CA SER A 67 -13.23 -10.82 8.49
C SER A 67 -12.78 -11.37 9.85
N LEU A 68 -11.51 -11.20 10.18
CA LEU A 68 -10.85 -11.72 11.38
C LEU A 68 -11.51 -11.20 12.67
N GLY A 69 -11.70 -9.89 12.78
CA GLY A 69 -12.28 -9.27 13.98
C GLY A 69 -13.69 -9.77 14.26
N ARG A 70 -14.51 -9.90 13.22
CA ARG A 70 -15.87 -10.46 13.30
C ARG A 70 -15.88 -11.93 13.73
N LEU A 71 -15.01 -12.76 13.16
CA LEU A 71 -14.91 -14.18 13.52
C LEU A 71 -14.43 -14.37 14.96
N ALA A 72 -13.43 -13.59 15.39
CA ALA A 72 -12.93 -13.63 16.76
C ALA A 72 -14.00 -13.19 17.78
N ALA A 73 -14.81 -12.18 17.45
CA ALA A 73 -15.93 -11.75 18.28
C ALA A 73 -17.07 -12.78 18.33
N ALA A 74 -17.24 -13.57 17.27
CA ALA A 74 -18.20 -14.67 17.19
C ALA A 74 -17.74 -15.96 17.89
N GLY A 75 -16.63 -15.93 18.65
CA GLY A 75 -16.15 -17.06 19.44
C GLY A 75 -15.33 -18.10 18.66
N ALA A 76 -14.84 -17.78 17.46
CA ALA A 76 -13.92 -18.66 16.74
C ALA A 76 -12.59 -18.84 17.49
N ASP A 77 -11.92 -19.97 17.26
CA ASP A 77 -10.62 -20.29 17.85
C ASP A 77 -9.55 -19.26 17.44
N LYS A 78 -9.17 -18.41 18.40
CA LYS A 78 -8.26 -17.28 18.21
C LYS A 78 -6.85 -17.72 17.77
N PRO A 79 -6.18 -18.68 18.44
CA PRO A 79 -4.94 -19.28 17.94
C PRO A 79 -5.04 -19.78 16.50
N GLN A 80 -6.09 -20.53 16.14
CA GLN A 80 -6.25 -21.04 14.78
C GLN A 80 -6.39 -19.92 13.74
N LEU A 81 -7.11 -18.85 14.08
CA LEU A 81 -7.22 -17.66 13.23
C LEU A 81 -5.86 -17.00 12.98
N LEU A 82 -5.01 -16.89 14.01
CA LEU A 82 -3.66 -16.35 13.88
C LEU A 82 -2.76 -17.23 13.01
N VAL A 83 -2.80 -18.55 13.20
CA VAL A 83 -2.03 -19.49 12.37
C VAL A 83 -2.45 -19.40 10.90
N LYS A 84 -3.76 -19.34 10.62
CA LYS A 84 -4.28 -19.18 9.26
C LYS A 84 -3.76 -17.90 8.61
N LEU A 85 -3.73 -16.80 9.35
CA LEU A 85 -3.27 -15.52 8.85
C LEU A 85 -1.74 -15.47 8.69
N ALA A 86 -0.99 -16.11 9.59
CA ALA A 86 0.46 -16.26 9.47
C ALA A 86 0.85 -17.06 8.22
N LYS A 87 0.13 -18.15 7.90
CA LYS A 87 0.34 -18.92 6.65
C LYS A 87 0.12 -18.06 5.41
N ARG A 88 -0.96 -17.25 5.41
CA ARG A 88 -1.25 -16.31 4.33
C ARG A 88 -0.17 -15.25 4.20
N ALA A 89 0.28 -14.66 5.31
CA ALA A 89 1.36 -13.68 5.31
C ALA A 89 2.68 -14.29 4.81
N ALA A 90 3.02 -15.52 5.20
CA ALA A 90 4.18 -16.23 4.70
C ALA A 90 4.13 -16.44 3.18
N LEU A 91 2.95 -16.78 2.62
CA LEU A 91 2.78 -16.91 1.18
C LEU A 91 2.94 -15.56 0.46
N ILE A 92 2.36 -14.48 1.00
CA ILE A 92 2.54 -13.12 0.45
C ILE A 92 4.01 -12.71 0.47
N PHE A 93 4.71 -12.97 1.58
CA PHE A 93 6.14 -12.70 1.73
C PHE A 93 6.93 -13.48 0.68
N LEU A 94 6.67 -14.78 0.53
CA LEU A 94 7.35 -15.64 -0.44
C LEU A 94 7.12 -15.17 -1.88
N ILE A 95 5.89 -14.79 -2.24
CA ILE A 95 5.61 -14.21 -3.56
C ILE A 95 6.44 -12.95 -3.78
N GLY A 96 6.49 -12.04 -2.80
CA GLY A 96 7.32 -10.83 -2.88
C GLY A 96 8.81 -11.11 -3.03
N PHE A 97 9.32 -12.06 -2.24
CA PHE A 97 10.72 -12.46 -2.31
C PHE A 97 11.08 -13.08 -3.65
N LEU A 98 10.25 -14.01 -4.17
CA LEU A 98 10.45 -14.61 -5.49
C LEU A 98 10.37 -13.58 -6.61
N LEU A 99 9.47 -12.59 -6.51
CA LEU A 99 9.45 -11.47 -7.45
C LEU A 99 10.75 -10.69 -7.43
N ASN A 100 11.38 -10.47 -6.27
CA ASN A 100 12.68 -9.81 -6.15
C ASN A 100 13.82 -10.64 -6.72
N LEU A 101 13.76 -11.96 -6.56
CA LEU A 101 14.75 -12.91 -7.07
C LEU A 101 14.73 -13.05 -8.61
N ILE A 102 13.54 -12.98 -9.21
CA ILE A 102 13.36 -13.14 -10.66
C ILE A 102 13.75 -11.84 -11.40
N PRO A 103 14.43 -11.92 -12.57
CA PRO A 103 14.85 -13.12 -13.30
C PRO A 103 16.30 -13.56 -13.05
N ARG A 104 17.04 -12.86 -12.20
CA ARG A 104 18.50 -13.09 -12.07
C ARG A 104 18.85 -14.31 -11.22
N PHE A 105 17.97 -14.71 -10.30
CA PHE A 105 18.22 -15.81 -9.35
C PHE A 105 19.52 -15.64 -8.55
N ASP A 106 19.90 -14.38 -8.30
CA ASP A 106 21.07 -14.02 -7.50
C ASP A 106 20.65 -13.87 -6.04
N PHE A 107 21.03 -14.83 -5.21
CA PHE A 107 20.72 -14.83 -3.78
C PHE A 107 21.66 -13.95 -2.96
N ASP A 108 22.84 -13.58 -3.50
CA ASP A 108 23.83 -12.80 -2.78
C ASP A 108 23.44 -11.32 -2.72
N SER A 109 22.69 -10.83 -3.71
CA SER A 109 22.26 -9.42 -3.81
C SER A 109 20.75 -9.20 -3.88
N VAL A 110 19.94 -10.25 -3.65
CA VAL A 110 18.47 -10.13 -3.72
C VAL A 110 17.96 -9.15 -2.67
N ARG A 111 17.11 -8.21 -3.09
CA ARG A 111 16.44 -7.30 -2.16
C ARG A 111 15.47 -8.06 -1.26
N ILE A 112 15.67 -8.02 0.06
CA ILE A 112 14.79 -8.68 1.03
C ILE A 112 13.54 -7.83 1.31
N PRO A 113 13.65 -6.53 1.67
CA PRO A 113 12.47 -5.72 1.92
C PRO A 113 11.69 -5.44 0.64
N GLY A 114 10.40 -5.17 0.80
CA GLY A 114 9.52 -4.87 -0.32
C GLY A 114 8.08 -4.71 0.13
N VAL A 115 7.24 -4.24 -0.80
CA VAL A 115 5.83 -3.92 -0.53
C VAL A 115 5.07 -5.15 -0.02
N LEU A 116 5.22 -6.31 -0.66
CA LEU A 116 4.52 -7.54 -0.25
C LEU A 116 5.04 -8.07 1.09
N GLN A 117 6.35 -8.01 1.31
CA GLN A 117 6.99 -8.39 2.56
C GLN A 117 6.48 -7.52 3.72
N ARG A 118 6.41 -6.20 3.52
CA ARG A 118 5.85 -5.28 4.52
C ARG A 118 4.36 -5.53 4.75
N ILE A 119 3.55 -5.79 3.72
CA ILE A 119 2.13 -6.19 3.91
C ILE A 119 2.02 -7.44 4.78
N ALA A 120 2.88 -8.43 4.55
CA ALA A 120 2.92 -9.66 5.35
C ALA A 120 3.30 -9.38 6.82
N LEU A 121 4.35 -8.60 7.05
CA LEU A 121 4.77 -8.21 8.40
C LEU A 121 3.68 -7.41 9.13
N CYS A 122 3.12 -6.39 8.49
CA CYS A 122 2.02 -5.61 9.06
C CYS A 122 0.83 -6.50 9.42
N THR A 123 0.53 -7.50 8.59
CA THR A 123 -0.54 -8.45 8.82
C THR A 123 -0.29 -9.30 10.07
N VAL A 124 0.90 -9.89 10.21
CA VAL A 124 1.26 -10.74 11.36
C VAL A 124 1.31 -9.93 12.67
N LEU A 125 1.85 -8.72 12.62
CA LEU A 125 1.96 -7.85 13.79
C LEU A 125 0.60 -7.29 14.24
N ALA A 126 -0.28 -6.94 13.30
CA ALA A 126 -1.61 -6.43 13.63
C ALA A 126 -2.58 -7.52 14.08
N ALA A 127 -2.48 -8.74 13.53
CA ALA A 127 -3.40 -9.85 13.81
C ALA A 127 -3.69 -10.09 15.31
N PRO A 128 -2.69 -10.24 16.21
CA PRO A 128 -2.95 -10.44 17.63
C PRO A 128 -3.66 -9.23 18.27
N LEU A 129 -3.30 -8.01 17.87
CA LEU A 129 -3.96 -6.78 18.35
C LEU A 129 -5.43 -6.74 17.92
N VAL A 130 -5.75 -7.22 16.72
CA VAL A 130 -7.12 -7.30 16.21
C VAL A 130 -7.94 -8.35 16.94
N VAL A 131 -7.34 -9.50 17.25
CA VAL A 131 -8.01 -10.68 17.81
C VAL A 131 -8.22 -10.60 19.33
N TYR A 132 -7.26 -10.02 20.04
CA TYR A 132 -7.27 -9.97 21.51
C TYR A 132 -7.72 -8.62 22.08
N LEU A 133 -7.55 -7.52 21.35
CA LEU A 133 -7.88 -6.19 21.87
C LEU A 133 -9.18 -5.65 21.27
N GLY A 134 -9.89 -4.86 22.07
CA GLY A 134 -10.97 -3.99 21.59
C GLY A 134 -10.42 -2.74 20.90
N TRP A 135 -11.32 -1.86 20.46
CA TRP A 135 -10.93 -0.62 19.77
C TRP A 135 -10.03 0.30 20.62
N ARG A 136 -10.26 0.37 21.94
CA ARG A 136 -9.42 1.15 22.87
C ARG A 136 -8.00 0.62 22.95
N GLY A 137 -7.84 -0.71 23.01
CA GLY A 137 -6.51 -1.34 23.04
C GLY A 137 -5.78 -1.20 21.71
N GLN A 138 -6.49 -1.22 20.58
CA GLN A 138 -5.90 -0.93 19.27
C GLN A 138 -5.48 0.54 19.13
N ALA A 139 -6.29 1.48 19.62
CA ALA A 139 -5.92 2.90 19.67
C ALA A 139 -4.68 3.13 20.54
N LEU A 140 -4.63 2.51 21.72
CA LEU A 140 -3.45 2.54 22.59
C LEU A 140 -2.22 1.94 21.89
N ALA A 141 -2.38 0.80 21.21
CA ALA A 141 -1.28 0.18 20.47
C ALA A 141 -0.74 1.09 19.36
N ILE A 142 -1.62 1.78 18.62
CA ILE A 142 -1.20 2.80 17.64
C ILE A 142 -0.37 3.88 18.31
N SER A 143 -0.86 4.47 19.41
CA SER A 143 -0.13 5.52 20.13
C SER A 143 1.23 5.04 20.63
N LEU A 144 1.31 3.84 21.20
CA LEU A 144 2.55 3.26 21.71
C LEU A 144 3.55 2.94 20.59
N LEU A 145 3.09 2.40 19.46
CA LEU A 145 3.96 2.11 18.30
C LEU A 145 4.51 3.39 17.67
N LEU A 146 3.69 4.43 17.51
CA LEU A 146 4.14 5.73 17.00
C LEU A 146 5.09 6.44 17.98
N ALA A 147 4.84 6.34 19.28
CA ALA A 147 5.72 6.88 20.32
C ALA A 147 7.07 6.13 20.34
N LEU A 148 7.04 4.79 20.31
CA LEU A 148 8.24 3.96 20.25
C LEU A 148 9.08 4.31 19.02
N TYR A 149 8.46 4.38 17.84
CA TYR A 149 9.13 4.78 16.61
C TYR A 149 9.78 6.17 16.75
N SER A 150 9.04 7.14 17.31
CA SER A 150 9.58 8.49 17.54
C SER A 150 10.78 8.50 18.48
N VAL A 151 10.74 7.71 19.55
CA VAL A 151 11.86 7.59 20.50
C VAL A 151 13.09 7.02 19.81
N LEU A 152 12.91 5.95 19.03
CA LEU A 152 13.99 5.30 18.29
C LEU A 152 14.65 6.25 17.28
N MET A 153 13.84 6.97 16.50
CA MET A 153 14.36 7.86 15.45
C MET A 153 15.00 9.14 15.98
N LEU A 154 14.47 9.71 17.07
CA LEU A 154 14.88 11.03 17.54
C LEU A 154 15.96 11.00 18.63
N PHE A 155 15.98 9.96 19.47
CA PHE A 155 16.80 9.96 20.69
C PHE A 155 17.85 8.87 20.75
N VAL A 156 17.77 7.83 19.92
CA VAL A 156 18.81 6.79 19.90
C VAL A 156 19.95 7.22 18.98
N PRO A 157 21.19 7.34 19.49
CA PRO A 157 22.32 7.79 18.67
C PRO A 157 22.78 6.70 17.70
N VAL A 158 22.90 7.07 16.43
CA VAL A 158 23.49 6.22 15.40
C VAL A 158 25.02 6.34 15.46
N PRO A 159 25.78 5.23 15.51
CA PRO A 159 27.24 5.26 15.55
C PRO A 159 27.85 6.09 14.40
N GLY A 160 28.68 7.07 14.75
CA GLY A 160 29.34 7.95 13.80
C GLY A 160 28.51 9.11 13.23
N ILE A 161 27.22 9.22 13.60
CA ILE A 161 26.30 10.24 13.08
C ILE A 161 25.70 11.08 14.24
N GLY A 162 25.20 10.42 15.28
CA GLY A 162 24.47 11.07 16.38
C GLY A 162 22.99 10.71 16.43
N ALA A 163 22.22 11.37 17.30
CA ALA A 163 20.78 11.13 17.48
C ALA A 163 19.94 12.16 16.69
N GLY A 164 18.75 11.77 16.24
CA GLY A 164 17.77 12.69 15.64
C GLY A 164 18.04 13.13 14.21
N VAL A 165 19.01 12.50 13.53
CA VAL A 165 19.28 12.78 12.12
C VAL A 165 18.29 11.99 11.25
N LEU A 166 17.54 12.70 10.41
CA LEU A 166 16.52 12.14 9.51
C LEU A 166 16.89 12.28 8.03
N GLU A 167 18.18 12.47 7.75
CA GLU A 167 18.73 12.57 6.40
C GLU A 167 18.85 11.19 5.74
N PRO A 168 18.80 11.11 4.39
CA PRO A 168 18.84 9.84 3.66
C PRO A 168 19.99 8.91 4.09
N GLY A 169 19.64 7.74 4.63
CA GLY A 169 20.61 6.71 5.01
C GLY A 169 21.35 6.98 6.33
N GLN A 170 21.09 8.09 6.99
CA GLN A 170 21.76 8.49 8.24
C GLN A 170 20.93 8.22 9.49
N ASP A 171 19.65 7.91 9.31
CA ASP A 171 18.70 7.70 10.39
C ASP A 171 18.84 6.33 11.07
N PHE A 172 18.18 6.20 12.24
CA PHE A 172 18.19 4.98 13.03
C PHE A 172 17.62 3.77 12.27
N GLY A 173 16.57 3.97 11.45
CA GLY A 173 15.99 2.92 10.63
C GLY A 173 16.98 2.39 9.60
N ALA A 174 17.65 3.30 8.89
CA ALA A 174 18.70 2.96 7.93
C ALA A 174 19.88 2.22 8.59
N TRP A 175 20.26 2.59 9.81
CA TRP A 175 21.29 1.87 10.57
C TRP A 175 20.89 0.43 10.86
N ILE A 176 19.66 0.20 11.34
CA ILE A 176 19.15 -1.15 11.58
C ILE A 176 19.04 -1.96 10.29
N ASP A 177 18.57 -1.34 9.20
CA ASP A 177 18.46 -2.00 7.90
C ASP A 177 19.84 -2.50 7.42
N ARG A 178 20.89 -1.70 7.54
CA ARG A 178 22.27 -2.14 7.22
C ARG A 178 22.78 -3.20 8.19
N ALA A 179 22.52 -3.04 9.49
CA ALA A 179 23.02 -3.99 10.48
C ALA A 179 22.45 -5.40 10.29
N LEU A 180 21.23 -5.53 9.74
CA LEU A 180 20.53 -6.81 9.59
C LEU A 180 20.47 -7.33 8.15
N MET A 181 20.54 -6.45 7.15
CA MET A 181 20.23 -6.78 5.75
C MET A 181 21.22 -6.11 4.76
N ASP A 182 22.46 -5.88 5.17
CA ASP A 182 23.49 -5.35 4.27
C ASP A 182 23.60 -6.21 2.99
N GLY A 183 23.82 -5.55 1.84
CA GLY A 183 23.78 -6.21 0.52
C GLY A 183 22.40 -6.57 -0.02
N HIS A 184 21.35 -6.51 0.81
CA HIS A 184 19.97 -6.91 0.46
C HIS A 184 18.96 -5.74 0.49
N LEU A 185 19.44 -4.50 0.48
CA LEU A 185 18.62 -3.29 0.49
C LEU A 185 18.25 -2.79 -0.91
N TRP A 186 17.40 -1.77 -0.99
CA TRP A 186 16.97 -1.18 -2.26
C TRP A 186 18.16 -0.67 -3.09
N ALA A 187 18.30 -1.16 -4.32
CA ALA A 187 19.49 -0.94 -5.15
C ALA A 187 19.80 0.54 -5.45
N GLN A 188 18.79 1.40 -5.48
CA GLN A 188 18.94 2.84 -5.72
C GLN A 188 19.53 3.56 -4.50
N ALA A 189 19.08 3.20 -3.30
CA ALA A 189 19.55 3.81 -2.06
C ALA A 189 20.83 3.16 -1.54
N LYS A 190 20.94 1.84 -1.64
CA LYS A 190 22.00 0.94 -1.11
C LYS A 190 22.17 0.96 0.41
N THR A 191 21.91 2.09 1.06
CA THR A 191 22.16 2.32 2.48
C THR A 191 20.91 2.27 3.35
N TRP A 192 19.72 2.27 2.76
CA TRP A 192 18.43 2.21 3.47
C TRP A 192 17.35 1.62 2.58
N ASP A 193 16.24 1.18 3.17
CA ASP A 193 15.09 0.67 2.43
C ASP A 193 13.77 1.38 2.83
N PRO A 194 13.00 1.94 1.88
CA PRO A 194 11.70 2.56 2.19
C PRO A 194 10.70 1.58 2.82
N GLU A 195 10.92 0.28 2.60
CA GLU A 195 10.17 -0.84 3.11
C GLU A 195 10.87 -1.58 4.27
N GLY A 196 11.86 -0.94 4.92
CA GLY A 196 12.68 -1.46 6.03
C GLY A 196 11.94 -1.82 7.33
N LEU A 197 12.70 -2.35 8.30
CA LEU A 197 12.13 -2.99 9.50
C LEU A 197 11.55 -1.98 10.49
N VAL A 198 12.28 -0.92 10.81
CA VAL A 198 11.86 0.07 11.82
C VAL A 198 10.65 0.86 11.34
N SER A 199 10.65 1.28 10.07
CA SER A 199 9.52 1.98 9.44
C SER A 199 8.30 1.08 9.22
N THR A 200 8.39 -0.23 9.48
CA THR A 200 7.22 -1.12 9.54
C THR A 200 6.36 -0.89 10.78
N LEU A 201 6.92 -0.36 11.89
CA LEU A 201 6.16 -0.02 13.10
C LEU A 201 5.01 0.97 12.82
N PRO A 202 5.26 2.16 12.23
CA PRO A 202 4.18 3.06 11.85
C PRO A 202 3.35 2.55 10.65
N ALA A 203 3.89 1.68 9.78
CA ALA A 203 3.10 1.03 8.74
C ALA A 203 2.03 0.08 9.32
N VAL A 204 2.32 -0.62 10.43
CA VAL A 204 1.32 -1.38 11.20
C VAL A 204 0.21 -0.45 11.68
N CYS A 205 0.54 0.77 12.13
CA CYS A 205 -0.45 1.76 12.56
C CYS A 205 -1.40 2.15 11.42
N SER A 206 -0.92 2.34 10.19
CA SER A 206 -1.78 2.62 9.02
C SER A 206 -2.81 1.49 8.79
N LEU A 207 -2.40 0.23 8.96
CA LEU A 207 -3.31 -0.91 8.91
C LEU A 207 -4.29 -0.90 10.11
N LEU A 208 -3.83 -0.63 11.32
CA LEU A 208 -4.68 -0.57 12.52
C LEU A 208 -5.70 0.58 12.47
N PHE A 209 -5.38 1.73 11.86
CA PHE A 209 -6.38 2.78 11.58
C PHE A 209 -7.50 2.23 10.69
N GLY A 210 -7.16 1.42 9.68
CA GLY A 210 -8.12 0.68 8.88
C GLY A 210 -8.97 -0.29 9.70
N VAL A 211 -8.37 -1.00 10.67
CA VAL A 211 -9.11 -1.87 11.58
C VAL A 211 -10.13 -1.08 12.41
N LEU A 212 -9.74 0.08 12.94
CA LEU A 212 -10.65 0.95 13.70
C LEU A 212 -11.82 1.42 12.83
N ALA A 213 -11.57 1.82 11.59
CA ALA A 213 -12.62 2.14 10.62
C ALA A 213 -13.53 0.94 10.33
N GLY A 214 -12.99 -0.25 10.13
CA GLY A 214 -13.78 -1.46 9.93
C GLY A 214 -14.61 -1.85 11.16
N ARG A 215 -14.12 -1.61 12.38
CA ARG A 215 -14.88 -1.80 13.62
C ARG A 215 -16.02 -0.78 13.76
N LEU A 216 -15.80 0.46 13.34
CA LEU A 216 -16.85 1.47 13.27
C LEU A 216 -17.98 1.01 12.32
N LEU A 217 -17.65 0.41 11.18
CA LEU A 217 -18.65 -0.16 10.26
C LEU A 217 -19.41 -1.38 10.83
N LEU A 218 -18.81 -2.11 11.78
CA LEU A 218 -19.46 -3.22 12.50
C LEU A 218 -20.25 -2.76 13.72
N SER A 219 -20.21 -1.48 14.08
CA SER A 219 -20.95 -0.94 15.21
C SER A 219 -22.45 -0.89 14.95
N THR A 220 -23.24 -0.63 15.99
CA THR A 220 -24.69 -0.48 15.92
C THR A 220 -25.12 0.89 15.37
N LEU A 221 -24.18 1.78 15.03
CA LEU A 221 -24.48 3.09 14.46
C LEU A 221 -25.13 2.94 13.08
N SER A 222 -25.99 3.90 12.72
CA SER A 222 -26.54 3.99 11.37
C SER A 222 -25.43 4.22 10.35
N ARG A 223 -25.65 3.83 9.09
CA ARG A 223 -24.64 4.01 8.03
C ARG A 223 -24.24 5.48 7.82
N VAL A 224 -25.16 6.42 8.05
CA VAL A 224 -24.88 7.85 7.98
C VAL A 224 -23.99 8.29 9.13
N GLU A 225 -24.28 7.89 10.37
CA GLU A 225 -23.41 8.18 11.51
C GLU A 225 -22.02 7.58 11.34
N GLN A 226 -21.92 6.36 10.80
CA GLN A 226 -20.63 5.74 10.46
C GLN A 226 -19.84 6.61 9.48
N VAL A 227 -20.46 7.11 8.41
CA VAL A 227 -19.82 8.04 7.47
C VAL A 227 -19.36 9.30 8.19
N VAL A 228 -20.22 9.93 9.00
CA VAL A 228 -19.87 11.14 9.75
C VAL A 228 -18.64 10.90 10.64
N TRP A 229 -18.60 9.80 11.39
CA TRP A 229 -17.45 9.48 12.24
C TRP A 229 -16.18 9.17 11.45
N LEU A 230 -16.28 8.51 10.28
CA LEU A 230 -15.14 8.35 9.37
C LEU A 230 -14.60 9.71 8.92
N MET A 231 -15.48 10.64 8.55
CA MET A 231 -15.10 11.96 8.08
C MET A 231 -14.45 12.80 9.20
N LEU A 232 -15.06 12.83 10.39
CA LEU A 232 -14.52 13.53 11.55
C LEU A 232 -13.17 12.97 12.01
N ALA A 233 -13.05 11.64 12.08
CA ALA A 233 -11.78 11.00 12.41
C ALA A 233 -10.71 11.29 11.34
N GLY A 234 -11.11 11.34 10.07
CA GLY A 234 -10.23 11.71 8.96
C GLY A 234 -9.67 13.13 9.11
N LEU A 235 -10.54 14.11 9.36
CA LEU A 235 -10.14 15.50 9.60
C LEU A 235 -9.24 15.63 10.84
N ALA A 236 -9.56 14.92 11.93
CA ALA A 236 -8.72 14.91 13.13
C ALA A 236 -7.33 14.34 12.86
N CYS A 237 -7.23 13.24 12.11
CA CYS A 237 -5.95 12.65 11.72
C CYS A 237 -5.14 13.57 10.80
N LEU A 238 -5.79 14.30 9.89
CA LEU A 238 -5.11 15.31 9.06
C LEU A 238 -4.54 16.46 9.89
N ALA A 239 -5.33 16.99 10.83
CA ALA A 239 -4.89 18.06 11.72
C ALA A 239 -3.72 17.61 12.60
N LEU A 240 -3.81 16.41 13.19
CA LEU A 240 -2.73 15.84 14.01
C LEU A 240 -1.49 15.55 13.17
N GLY A 241 -1.63 14.95 11.98
CA GLY A 241 -0.51 14.67 11.08
C GLY A 241 0.23 15.94 10.66
N SER A 242 -0.51 17.00 10.33
CA SER A 242 0.06 18.32 9.98
C SER A 242 0.69 19.01 11.18
N THR A 243 0.15 18.80 12.39
CA THR A 243 0.77 19.33 13.62
C THR A 243 2.09 18.61 13.90
N LEU A 244 2.13 17.28 13.79
CA LEU A 244 3.35 16.50 13.98
C LEU A 244 4.42 16.79 12.92
N ASP A 245 4.01 17.12 11.69
CA ASP A 245 4.90 17.60 10.63
C ASP A 245 5.70 18.84 11.09
N ALA A 246 5.01 19.78 11.73
CA ALA A 246 5.60 21.02 12.20
C ALA A 246 6.43 20.87 13.50
N VAL A 247 6.03 19.98 14.42
CA VAL A 247 6.58 19.97 15.79
C VAL A 247 7.42 18.75 16.16
N LEU A 248 7.35 17.66 15.39
CA LEU A 248 7.99 16.39 15.75
C LEU A 248 8.87 15.82 14.64
N MET A 249 8.28 15.48 13.50
CA MET A 249 8.98 14.88 12.37
C MET A 249 8.29 15.27 11.07
N PRO A 250 9.05 15.65 10.02
CA PRO A 250 8.47 15.99 8.74
C PRO A 250 7.73 14.80 8.12
N ILE A 251 6.71 15.08 7.30
CA ILE A 251 6.02 14.08 6.49
C ILE A 251 7.06 13.45 5.56
N ASN A 252 7.26 12.15 5.69
CA ASN A 252 8.25 11.42 4.88
C ASN A 252 7.79 9.97 4.68
N LYS A 253 7.57 9.58 3.42
CA LYS A 253 7.13 8.23 3.03
C LYS A 253 8.20 7.17 3.22
N SER A 254 9.46 7.53 2.94
CA SER A 254 10.62 6.63 3.02
C SER A 254 10.88 6.16 4.44
N LEU A 255 10.75 7.09 5.39
CA LEU A 255 10.83 6.81 6.83
C LEU A 255 9.49 6.33 7.41
N TRP A 256 8.38 6.56 6.70
CA TRP A 256 7.02 6.32 7.20
C TRP A 256 6.77 7.05 8.53
N THR A 257 7.13 8.33 8.61
CA THR A 257 7.07 9.10 9.87
C THR A 257 5.68 9.12 10.50
N PRO A 258 5.55 9.37 11.83
CA PRO A 258 4.25 9.46 12.48
C PRO A 258 3.32 10.53 11.88
N SER A 259 3.88 11.66 11.46
CA SER A 259 3.16 12.71 10.72
C SER A 259 2.61 12.18 9.39
N PHE A 260 3.44 11.49 8.59
CA PHE A 260 3.02 10.81 7.37
C PHE A 260 1.94 9.75 7.64
N CYS A 261 2.13 8.88 8.63
CA CYS A 261 1.18 7.82 8.98
C CYS A 261 -0.21 8.39 9.32
N LEU A 262 -0.27 9.44 10.15
CA LEU A 262 -1.52 10.09 10.54
C LEU A 262 -2.15 10.83 9.36
N LEU A 263 -1.36 11.60 8.60
CA LEU A 263 -1.86 12.33 7.44
C LEU A 263 -2.46 11.39 6.39
N MET A 264 -1.75 10.31 6.06
CA MET A 264 -2.23 9.33 5.08
C MET A 264 -3.43 8.53 5.59
N SER A 265 -3.49 8.22 6.89
CA SER A 265 -4.68 7.60 7.49
C SER A 265 -5.87 8.56 7.48
N GLY A 266 -5.65 9.86 7.67
CA GLY A 266 -6.68 10.90 7.56
C GLY A 266 -7.26 10.98 6.14
N TRP A 267 -6.38 11.07 5.13
CA TRP A 267 -6.81 11.03 3.73
C TRP A 267 -7.51 9.71 3.36
N ALA A 268 -7.04 8.57 3.87
CA ALA A 268 -7.68 7.28 3.64
C ALA A 268 -9.08 7.22 4.24
N LEU A 269 -9.27 7.73 5.47
CA LEU A 269 -10.57 7.82 6.14
C LEU A 269 -11.55 8.69 5.36
N LEU A 270 -11.11 9.86 4.87
CA LEU A 270 -11.96 10.76 4.07
C LEU A 270 -12.35 10.12 2.73
N ALA A 271 -11.37 9.60 1.99
CA ALA A 271 -11.59 9.02 0.68
C ALA A 271 -12.43 7.74 0.75
N PHE A 272 -12.16 6.88 1.74
CA PHE A 272 -12.96 5.69 1.98
C PHE A 272 -14.35 6.04 2.53
N GLY A 273 -14.48 7.01 3.43
CA GLY A 273 -15.77 7.50 3.93
C GLY A 273 -16.68 8.03 2.82
N ALA A 274 -16.13 8.83 1.90
CA ALA A 274 -16.84 9.28 0.71
C ALA A 274 -17.23 8.11 -0.21
N SER A 275 -16.33 7.15 -0.43
CA SER A 275 -16.60 5.95 -1.25
C SER A 275 -17.68 5.06 -0.63
N TYR A 276 -17.64 4.87 0.69
CA TYR A 276 -18.64 4.13 1.47
C TYR A 276 -20.00 4.82 1.41
N TRP A 277 -20.03 6.15 1.51
CA TRP A 277 -21.26 6.90 1.32
C TRP A 277 -21.84 6.70 -0.07
N LEU A 278 -21.06 6.93 -1.12
CA LEU A 278 -21.53 6.83 -2.51
C LEU A 278 -22.03 5.43 -2.88
N LEU A 279 -21.34 4.38 -2.42
CA LEU A 279 -21.59 3.01 -2.89
C LEU A 279 -22.52 2.21 -1.97
N ASP A 280 -22.45 2.43 -0.65
CA ASP A 280 -23.11 1.56 0.32
C ASP A 280 -24.07 2.30 1.26
N ALA A 281 -23.83 3.58 1.63
CA ALA A 281 -24.62 4.27 2.66
C ALA A 281 -25.61 5.34 2.16
N ALA A 282 -25.46 5.86 0.93
CA ALA A 282 -26.32 6.91 0.40
C ALA A 282 -27.79 6.47 0.39
N PRO A 283 -28.75 7.30 0.86
CA PRO A 283 -30.16 6.90 0.92
C PRO A 283 -30.79 6.73 -0.46
N SER A 284 -30.33 7.48 -1.47
CA SER A 284 -30.83 7.40 -2.84
C SER A 284 -30.26 6.18 -3.59
N ASN A 285 -31.14 5.30 -4.05
CA ASN A 285 -30.77 4.14 -4.88
C ASN A 285 -30.09 4.57 -6.19
N VAL A 286 -30.57 5.65 -6.81
CA VAL A 286 -30.02 6.18 -8.08
C VAL A 286 -28.56 6.59 -7.92
N VAL A 287 -28.21 7.22 -6.79
CA VAL A 287 -26.82 7.60 -6.49
C VAL A 287 -25.94 6.36 -6.37
N ARG A 288 -26.40 5.34 -5.62
CA ARG A 288 -25.63 4.10 -5.44
C ARG A 288 -25.45 3.33 -6.74
N GLU A 289 -26.47 3.24 -7.58
CA GLU A 289 -26.38 2.58 -8.89
C GLU A 289 -25.43 3.30 -9.83
N CYS A 290 -25.50 4.63 -9.89
CA CYS A 290 -24.57 5.45 -10.67
C CYS A 290 -23.13 5.24 -10.20
N ALA A 291 -22.88 5.35 -8.89
CA ALA A 291 -21.57 5.13 -8.30
C ALA A 291 -21.06 3.70 -8.53
N ALA A 292 -21.91 2.69 -8.42
CA ALA A 292 -21.57 1.29 -8.69
C ALA A 292 -21.13 1.08 -10.15
N ARG A 293 -21.82 1.71 -11.10
CA ARG A 293 -21.47 1.64 -12.53
C ARG A 293 -20.08 2.24 -12.80
N TRP A 294 -19.81 3.43 -12.26
CA TRP A 294 -18.51 4.10 -12.43
C TRP A 294 -17.36 3.41 -11.67
N SER A 295 -17.65 2.78 -10.53
CA SER A 295 -16.65 2.06 -9.74
C SER A 295 -16.40 0.63 -10.20
N THR A 296 -17.18 0.10 -11.15
CA THR A 296 -17.06 -1.27 -11.64
C THR A 296 -15.64 -1.64 -12.08
N PRO A 297 -14.88 -0.81 -12.83
CA PRO A 297 -13.50 -1.12 -13.17
C PRO A 297 -12.61 -1.32 -11.94
N PHE A 298 -12.79 -0.49 -10.91
CA PHE A 298 -12.06 -0.62 -9.66
C PHE A 298 -12.51 -1.86 -8.88
N VAL A 299 -13.79 -2.17 -8.82
CA VAL A 299 -14.27 -3.43 -8.19
C VAL A 299 -13.62 -4.64 -8.84
N ILE A 300 -13.52 -4.67 -10.18
CA ILE A 300 -12.86 -5.74 -10.94
C ILE A 300 -11.38 -5.86 -10.54
N TYR A 301 -10.65 -4.75 -10.48
CA TYR A 301 -9.27 -4.72 -9.98
C TYR A 301 -9.16 -5.25 -8.55
N GLY A 302 -10.07 -4.84 -7.67
CA GLY A 302 -10.06 -5.17 -6.24
C GLY A 302 -10.25 -6.65 -5.95
N MET A 303 -10.93 -7.39 -6.83
CA MET A 303 -11.19 -8.83 -6.67
C MET A 303 -9.93 -9.70 -6.76
N ASN A 304 -8.91 -9.27 -7.50
CA ASN A 304 -7.64 -9.97 -7.70
C ASN A 304 -6.43 -9.07 -7.40
N ALA A 305 -6.59 -8.14 -6.47
CA ALA A 305 -5.65 -7.05 -6.16
C ALA A 305 -4.17 -7.48 -6.08
N LEU A 306 -3.84 -8.42 -5.18
CA LEU A 306 -2.45 -8.87 -4.96
C LEU A 306 -1.88 -9.58 -6.19
N PHE A 307 -2.71 -10.35 -6.90
CA PHE A 307 -2.28 -11.05 -8.12
C PHE A 307 -1.92 -10.05 -9.23
N ILE A 308 -2.76 -9.05 -9.47
CA ILE A 308 -2.51 -8.06 -10.52
C ILE A 308 -1.27 -7.20 -10.18
N PHE A 309 -1.07 -6.86 -8.91
CA PHE A 309 0.16 -6.18 -8.48
C PHE A 309 1.42 -7.04 -8.69
N ALA A 310 1.38 -8.32 -8.30
CA ALA A 310 2.51 -9.23 -8.50
C ALA A 310 2.80 -9.43 -9.99
N LEU A 311 1.76 -9.62 -10.81
CA LEU A 311 1.87 -9.82 -12.25
C LEU A 311 2.41 -8.58 -12.96
N SER A 312 1.94 -7.39 -12.61
CA SER A 312 2.42 -6.14 -13.23
C SER A 312 3.91 -5.93 -12.96
N GLY A 313 4.36 -6.16 -11.71
CA GLY A 313 5.77 -6.11 -11.35
C GLY A 313 6.62 -7.15 -12.08
N LEU A 314 6.11 -8.38 -12.24
CA LEU A 314 6.78 -9.43 -13.01
C LEU A 314 6.94 -9.03 -14.49
N ILE A 315 5.85 -8.58 -15.13
CA ILE A 315 5.87 -8.15 -16.53
C ILE A 315 6.86 -7.00 -16.71
N ALA A 316 6.81 -5.98 -15.87
CA ALA A 316 7.73 -4.84 -15.94
C ALA A 316 9.20 -5.26 -15.86
N LYS A 317 9.53 -6.19 -14.95
CA LYS A 317 10.88 -6.77 -14.85
C LYS A 317 11.27 -7.52 -16.12
N MET A 318 10.37 -8.33 -16.69
CA MET A 318 10.65 -9.07 -17.94
C MET A 318 10.86 -8.12 -19.12
N LEU A 319 10.08 -7.05 -19.22
CA LEU A 319 10.25 -6.02 -20.25
C LEU A 319 11.63 -5.34 -20.18
N GLY A 320 12.16 -5.12 -18.98
CA GLY A 320 13.51 -4.59 -18.79
C GLY A 320 14.64 -5.62 -19.00
N PHE A 321 14.35 -6.91 -18.76
CA PHE A 321 15.35 -7.98 -18.81
C PHE A 321 15.54 -8.55 -20.22
N ILE A 322 14.47 -8.74 -20.99
CA ILE A 322 14.53 -9.27 -22.35
C ILE A 322 15.16 -8.20 -23.25
N LYS A 323 16.32 -8.50 -23.83
CA LYS A 323 17.07 -7.59 -24.71
C LYS A 323 17.29 -8.21 -26.08
N PHE A 324 17.24 -7.38 -27.10
CA PHE A 324 17.52 -7.75 -28.49
C PHE A 324 18.78 -7.03 -28.96
N THR A 325 19.66 -7.75 -29.63
CA THR A 325 20.85 -7.18 -30.27
C THR A 325 20.44 -6.46 -31.55
N GLN A 326 20.79 -5.18 -31.65
CA GLN A 326 20.58 -4.37 -32.84
C GLN A 326 21.70 -4.59 -33.87
N PRO A 327 21.48 -4.20 -35.14
CA PRO A 327 22.50 -4.32 -36.19
C PRO A 327 23.83 -3.60 -35.89
N ASP A 328 23.81 -2.58 -35.02
CA ASP A 328 24.99 -1.84 -34.55
C ASP A 328 25.73 -2.52 -33.38
N GLY A 329 25.28 -3.69 -32.95
CA GLY A 329 25.83 -4.44 -31.81
C GLY A 329 25.32 -3.98 -30.44
N SER A 330 24.49 -2.93 -30.37
CA SER A 330 23.89 -2.45 -29.12
C SER A 330 22.76 -3.38 -28.64
N GLN A 331 22.50 -3.43 -27.34
CA GLN A 331 21.36 -4.19 -26.79
C GLN A 331 20.21 -3.26 -26.40
N LEU A 332 19.02 -3.54 -26.94
CA LEU A 332 17.80 -2.79 -26.61
C LEU A 332 16.80 -3.67 -25.85
N ALA A 333 16.35 -3.19 -24.70
CA ALA A 333 15.33 -3.86 -23.90
C ALA A 333 13.96 -3.83 -24.59
N LEU A 334 13.19 -4.91 -24.45
CA LEU A 334 11.83 -5.04 -24.99
C LEU A 334 10.92 -3.90 -24.53
N GLY A 335 11.03 -3.47 -23.27
CA GLY A 335 10.28 -2.33 -22.74
C GLY A 335 10.53 -1.04 -23.51
N ARG A 336 11.78 -0.78 -23.94
CA ARG A 336 12.10 0.39 -24.77
C ARG A 336 11.55 0.26 -26.19
N LEU A 337 11.53 -0.94 -26.76
CA LEU A 337 10.87 -1.19 -28.05
C LEU A 337 9.37 -0.91 -27.97
N LEU A 338 8.70 -1.33 -26.90
CA LEU A 338 7.27 -1.04 -26.68
C LEU A 338 6.99 0.43 -26.41
N TYR A 339 7.95 1.17 -25.84
CA TYR A 339 7.82 2.61 -25.60
C TYR A 339 8.08 3.46 -26.86
N ALA A 340 8.91 2.98 -27.80
CA ALA A 340 9.33 3.75 -28.97
C ALA A 340 8.18 4.33 -29.83
N PRO A 341 7.06 3.60 -30.10
CA PRO A 341 5.93 4.17 -30.82
C PRO A 341 5.26 5.34 -30.09
N PHE A 342 5.25 5.31 -28.75
CA PHE A 342 4.72 6.42 -27.95
C PHE A 342 5.68 7.62 -28.02
N ALA A 343 6.98 7.37 -27.89
CA ALA A 343 8.03 8.40 -28.00
C ALA A 343 8.08 9.11 -29.36
N ALA A 344 7.57 8.48 -30.42
CA ALA A 344 7.47 9.08 -31.75
C ALA A 344 6.26 10.02 -31.91
N LEU A 345 5.31 10.04 -30.96
CA LEU A 345 4.17 10.94 -31.01
C LEU A 345 4.62 12.40 -30.76
N PRO A 346 3.96 13.39 -31.37
CA PRO A 346 4.26 14.82 -31.16
C PRO A 346 3.68 15.32 -29.83
N LEU A 347 4.03 14.66 -28.73
CA LEU A 347 3.58 14.94 -27.37
C LEU A 347 4.76 15.34 -26.50
N ASP A 348 4.49 16.14 -25.47
CA ASP A 348 5.46 16.41 -24.41
C ASP A 348 5.99 15.08 -23.79
N PRO A 349 7.29 14.96 -23.47
CA PRO A 349 7.85 13.73 -22.91
C PRO A 349 7.13 13.21 -21.66
N ARG A 350 6.64 14.10 -20.78
CA ARG A 350 5.88 13.70 -19.57
C ARG A 350 4.53 13.11 -19.93
N ASN A 351 3.85 13.70 -20.92
CA ASN A 351 2.58 13.20 -21.43
C ASN A 351 2.74 11.86 -22.14
N THR A 352 3.87 11.68 -22.83
CA THR A 352 4.22 10.41 -23.48
C THR A 352 4.46 9.30 -22.45
N SER A 353 5.24 9.57 -21.41
CA SER A 353 5.48 8.63 -20.30
C SER A 353 4.18 8.25 -19.60
N LEU A 354 3.30 9.24 -19.35
CA LEU A 354 1.96 9.01 -18.80
C LEU A 354 1.07 8.17 -19.72
N LEU A 355 1.06 8.44 -21.02
CA LEU A 355 0.25 7.69 -21.99
C LEU A 355 0.66 6.21 -22.01
N TYR A 356 1.97 5.93 -21.97
CA TYR A 356 2.46 4.56 -21.83
C TYR A 356 1.98 3.91 -20.53
N ALA A 357 2.09 4.62 -19.39
CA ALA A 357 1.64 4.10 -18.10
C ALA A 357 0.14 3.78 -18.08
N ILE A 358 -0.69 4.64 -18.70
CA ILE A 358 -2.13 4.42 -18.88
C ILE A 358 -2.37 3.18 -19.76
N ALA A 359 -1.65 3.04 -20.87
CA ALA A 359 -1.77 1.89 -21.76
C ALA A 359 -1.37 0.58 -21.07
N PHE A 360 -0.28 0.59 -20.30
CA PHE A 360 0.15 -0.53 -19.48
C PHE A 360 -0.92 -0.90 -18.44
N ASN A 361 -1.48 0.09 -17.75
CA ASN A 361 -2.55 -0.11 -16.78
C ASN A 361 -3.84 -0.64 -17.44
N ALA A 362 -4.17 -0.19 -18.66
CA ALA A 362 -5.30 -0.72 -19.43
C ALA A 362 -5.08 -2.19 -19.84
N CYS A 363 -3.85 -2.59 -20.17
CA CYS A 363 -3.51 -3.99 -20.42
C CYS A 363 -3.69 -4.85 -19.16
N MET A 364 -3.23 -4.35 -17.99
CA MET A 364 -3.45 -5.04 -16.71
C MET A 364 -4.94 -5.15 -16.37
N PHE A 365 -5.72 -4.12 -16.70
CA PHE A 365 -7.17 -4.14 -16.54
C PHE A 365 -7.83 -5.17 -17.45
N ALA A 366 -7.40 -5.30 -18.70
CA ALA A 366 -7.92 -6.31 -19.61
C ALA A 366 -7.72 -7.73 -19.06
N ILE A 367 -6.58 -8.00 -18.42
CA ILE A 367 -6.31 -9.27 -17.71
C ILE A 367 -7.29 -9.43 -16.55
N ALA A 368 -7.42 -8.42 -15.68
CA ALA A 368 -8.34 -8.46 -14.54
C ALA A 368 -9.80 -8.67 -14.98
N TRP A 369 -10.21 -8.03 -16.07
CA TRP A 369 -11.54 -8.17 -16.67
C TRP A 369 -11.76 -9.58 -17.25
N CYS A 370 -10.76 -10.17 -17.89
CA CYS A 370 -10.83 -11.56 -18.36
C CYS A 370 -11.00 -12.54 -17.20
N MET A 371 -10.22 -12.36 -16.12
CA MET A 371 -10.34 -13.15 -14.90
C MET A 371 -11.75 -13.01 -14.30
N TRP A 372 -12.27 -11.78 -14.23
CA TRP A 372 -13.60 -11.51 -13.73
C TRP A 372 -14.70 -12.17 -14.56
N ARG A 373 -14.66 -12.06 -15.91
CA ARG A 373 -15.61 -12.73 -16.80
C ARG A 373 -15.58 -14.26 -16.65
N LYS A 374 -14.38 -14.83 -16.45
CA LYS A 374 -14.19 -16.27 -16.21
C LYS A 374 -14.41 -16.70 -14.75
N ARG A 375 -14.76 -15.76 -13.85
CA ARG A 375 -14.91 -15.99 -12.40
C ARG A 375 -13.67 -16.60 -11.73
N TRP A 376 -12.48 -16.24 -12.21
CA TRP A 376 -11.21 -16.63 -11.62
C TRP A 376 -10.81 -15.64 -10.51
N PHE A 377 -10.83 -16.12 -9.27
CA PHE A 377 -10.49 -15.33 -8.09
C PHE A 377 -9.33 -15.98 -7.33
N VAL A 378 -8.15 -15.39 -7.48
CA VAL A 378 -6.92 -15.87 -6.84
C VAL A 378 -6.90 -15.36 -5.41
N LYS A 379 -7.00 -16.28 -4.46
CA LYS A 379 -6.86 -15.98 -3.02
C LYS A 379 -5.46 -16.39 -2.60
N VAL A 380 -4.71 -15.41 -2.11
CA VAL A 380 -3.43 -15.63 -1.39
C VAL A 380 -3.75 -15.76 0.08
#